data_AF-A0A1M3FDQ9-F1
#
_entry.id   AF-A0A1M3FDQ9-F1
#
_cell.length_a   1.000
_cell.length_b   1.000
_cell.length_c   1.000
_cell.angle_alpha   90.00
_cell.angle_beta   90.00
_cell.angle_gamma   90.00
#
_symmetry.space_group_name_H-M   'P 1'
#
loop_
_entity.id
_entity.type
_entity.pdbx_description
1 polymer ?
#
loop_
_entity_poly.entity_id
_entity_poly.type
_entity_poly.pdbx_seq_one_letter_code
_entity_poly.pdbx_strand_id
1 'polypeptide(L)'
;MIALEDWAEIRRLHRAEGLPIKEIARRLGLARNTVRAALRAEAPPSRERGPRGSAVDEVEPAIRALLAEFPRMPATVIAERIGWTRSLTILKDRVRELRPLFTPPDPTDRVEYSPGEVAQCGTRPPPRPPADPWTASQPRPATASYEPSSSTTCGPRRPGITIRRPRPVTGLRVGRPPPSVAVKIWTIPVVF
;
A
#
# COMPACT_ATOMS: atom_id res chain seq x y z
N MET A 1 23.77 0.01 -24.71
CA MET A 1 24.51 0.22 -23.45
C MET A 1 25.55 -0.89 -23.41
N ILE A 2 26.84 -0.55 -23.27
CA ILE A 2 27.93 -1.54 -23.34
C ILE A 2 28.16 -2.19 -21.98
N ALA A 3 28.68 -3.41 -21.99
CA ALA A 3 29.13 -4.09 -20.79
C ALA A 3 30.36 -3.37 -20.20
N LEU A 4 30.65 -3.60 -18.92
CA LEU A 4 31.80 -3.00 -18.24
C LEU A 4 33.12 -3.50 -18.88
N GLU A 5 33.11 -4.76 -19.27
CA GLU A 5 34.19 -5.49 -19.91
C GLU A 5 34.52 -4.88 -21.28
N ASP A 6 33.50 -4.67 -22.12
CA ASP A 6 33.66 -4.02 -23.43
C ASP A 6 34.20 -2.59 -23.28
N TRP A 7 33.74 -1.84 -22.27
CA TRP A 7 34.23 -0.49 -22.01
C TRP A 7 35.71 -0.47 -21.62
N ALA A 8 36.14 -1.39 -20.76
CA ALA A 8 37.54 -1.53 -20.37
C ALA A 8 38.40 -1.97 -21.56
N GLU A 9 37.93 -2.92 -22.36
CA GLU A 9 38.65 -3.45 -23.50
C GLU A 9 38.84 -2.40 -24.60
N ILE A 10 37.80 -1.59 -24.90
CA ILE A 10 37.92 -0.45 -25.82
C ILE A 10 39.04 0.50 -25.38
N ARG A 11 39.14 0.80 -24.08
CA ARG A 11 40.16 1.71 -23.55
C ARG A 11 41.54 1.07 -23.58
N ARG A 12 41.66 -0.22 -23.30
CA ARG A 12 42.91 -1.00 -23.41
C ARG A 12 43.44 -0.95 -24.86
N LEU A 13 42.61 -1.32 -25.82
CA LEU A 13 42.96 -1.35 -27.25
C LEU A 13 43.33 0.04 -27.80
N HIS A 14 42.66 1.10 -27.35
CA HIS A 14 42.94 2.45 -27.83
C HIS A 14 44.14 3.11 -27.15
N ARG A 15 44.33 2.92 -25.83
CA ARG A 15 45.37 3.62 -25.06
C ARG A 15 46.69 2.85 -24.97
N ALA A 16 46.64 1.53 -24.87
CA ALA A 16 47.85 0.69 -24.77
C ALA A 16 48.36 0.26 -26.15
N GLU A 17 47.45 -0.19 -27.02
CA GLU A 17 47.83 -0.71 -28.36
C GLU A 17 47.75 0.36 -29.48
N GLY A 18 47.15 1.52 -29.21
CA GLY A 18 47.07 2.63 -30.18
C GLY A 18 46.18 2.35 -31.41
N LEU A 19 45.27 1.37 -31.32
CA LEU A 19 44.46 0.95 -32.45
C LEU A 19 43.44 2.05 -32.86
N PRO A 20 43.20 2.25 -34.17
CA PRO A 20 42.24 3.24 -34.62
C PRO A 20 40.81 2.81 -34.30
N ILE A 21 39.93 3.78 -34.02
CA ILE A 21 38.52 3.57 -33.65
C ILE A 21 37.76 2.66 -34.63
N LYS A 22 38.06 2.76 -35.93
CA LYS A 22 37.43 1.92 -36.97
C LYS A 22 37.78 0.43 -36.79
N GLU A 23 39.00 0.13 -36.38
CA GLU A 23 39.46 -1.24 -36.19
C GLU A 23 38.89 -1.84 -34.92
N ILE A 24 38.88 -1.08 -33.82
CA ILE A 24 38.24 -1.48 -32.56
C ILE A 24 36.76 -1.79 -32.78
N ALA A 25 36.05 -0.96 -33.55
CA ALA A 25 34.65 -1.18 -33.91
C ALA A 25 34.42 -2.49 -34.70
N ARG A 26 35.34 -2.84 -35.62
CA ARG A 26 35.24 -4.09 -36.40
C ARG A 26 35.54 -5.32 -35.53
N ARG A 27 36.58 -5.24 -34.70
CA ARG A 27 37.03 -6.36 -33.84
C ARG A 27 36.01 -6.71 -32.75
N LEU A 28 35.38 -5.70 -32.13
CA LEU A 28 34.39 -5.89 -31.08
C LEU A 28 32.94 -5.95 -31.60
N GLY A 29 32.71 -5.72 -32.90
CA GLY A 29 31.35 -5.68 -33.47
C GLY A 29 30.48 -4.53 -32.96
N LEU A 30 31.10 -3.45 -32.47
CA LEU A 30 30.41 -2.31 -31.87
C LEU A 30 30.25 -1.14 -32.85
N ALA A 31 29.17 -0.38 -32.72
CA ALA A 31 29.00 0.84 -33.50
C ALA A 31 30.11 1.86 -33.17
N ARG A 32 30.63 2.56 -34.20
CA ARG A 32 31.70 3.56 -34.05
C ARG A 32 31.33 4.67 -33.05
N ASN A 33 30.05 5.03 -32.98
CA ASN A 33 29.55 6.03 -32.02
C ASN A 33 29.65 5.53 -30.57
N THR A 34 29.47 4.23 -30.35
CA THR A 34 29.62 3.59 -29.04
C THR A 34 31.08 3.60 -28.60
N VAL A 35 32.02 3.27 -29.50
CA VAL A 35 33.47 3.33 -29.21
C VAL A 35 33.88 4.77 -28.88
N ARG A 36 33.43 5.75 -29.67
CA ARG A 36 33.67 7.18 -29.37
C ARG A 36 33.09 7.60 -28.02
N ALA A 37 31.87 7.17 -27.69
CA ALA A 37 31.24 7.47 -26.41
C ALA A 37 32.00 6.84 -25.23
N ALA A 38 32.45 5.58 -25.38
CA ALA A 38 33.23 4.87 -24.37
C ALA A 38 34.59 5.53 -24.09
N LEU A 39 35.26 6.04 -25.13
CA LEU A 39 36.53 6.76 -25.00
C LEU A 39 36.36 8.15 -24.36
N ARG A 40 35.22 8.82 -24.60
CA ARG A 40 34.89 10.12 -23.98
C ARG A 40 34.44 9.99 -22.52
N ALA A 41 33.73 8.91 -22.18
CA ALA A 41 33.27 8.68 -20.83
C ALA A 41 34.47 8.40 -19.91
N GLU A 42 34.70 9.24 -18.91
CA GLU A 42 35.83 9.08 -17.99
C GLU A 42 35.61 7.92 -17.01
N ALA A 43 34.36 7.74 -16.58
CA ALA A 43 33.92 6.67 -15.69
C ALA A 43 33.23 5.52 -16.46
N PRO A 44 33.18 4.32 -15.86
CA PRO A 44 32.45 3.20 -16.44
C PRO A 44 30.95 3.47 -16.60
N PRO A 45 30.27 2.83 -17.57
CA PRO A 45 28.84 2.97 -17.73
C PRO A 45 28.10 2.38 -16.52
N SER A 46 27.61 3.25 -15.64
CA SER A 46 26.72 2.84 -14.54
C SER A 46 25.32 2.55 -15.08
N ARG A 47 24.73 1.45 -14.61
CA ARG A 47 23.33 1.07 -14.88
C ARG A 47 22.34 1.79 -13.99
N GLU A 48 22.81 2.62 -13.06
CA GLU A 48 21.95 3.39 -12.18
C GLU A 48 21.25 4.49 -12.97
N ARG A 49 20.12 4.12 -13.56
CA ARG A 49 19.11 5.11 -13.90
C ARG A 49 18.46 5.46 -12.57
N GLY A 50 18.72 6.66 -12.08
CA GLY A 50 18.01 7.20 -10.91
C GLY A 50 16.50 6.97 -11.08
N PRO A 51 15.76 6.77 -9.98
CA PRO A 51 14.32 6.55 -10.04
C PRO A 51 13.73 7.65 -10.92
N ARG A 52 12.98 7.25 -11.95
CA ARG A 52 12.25 8.23 -12.77
C ARG A 52 11.32 8.97 -11.82
N GLY A 53 11.46 10.29 -11.75
CA GLY A 53 10.56 11.13 -10.96
C GLY A 53 9.12 10.76 -11.27
N SER A 54 8.34 10.55 -10.22
CA SER A 54 6.90 10.32 -10.37
C SER A 54 6.23 11.66 -10.61
N ALA A 55 5.20 11.70 -11.45
CA ALA A 55 4.35 12.89 -11.58
C ALA A 55 3.73 13.33 -10.24
N VAL A 56 3.75 12.44 -9.24
CA VAL A 56 3.27 12.74 -7.88
C VAL A 56 4.27 13.59 -7.09
N ASP A 57 5.56 13.58 -7.43
CA ASP A 57 6.58 14.29 -6.66
C ASP A 57 6.38 15.82 -6.74
N GLU A 58 5.85 16.32 -7.87
CA GLU A 58 5.49 17.74 -8.04
C GLU A 58 4.34 18.18 -7.13
N VAL A 59 3.35 17.31 -6.91
CA VAL A 59 2.14 17.60 -6.13
C VAL A 59 2.25 17.15 -4.67
N GLU A 60 3.33 16.47 -4.30
CA GLU A 60 3.55 15.96 -2.95
C GLU A 60 3.44 17.04 -1.85
N PRO A 61 3.98 18.26 -2.01
CA PRO A 61 3.85 19.31 -1.00
C PRO A 61 2.38 19.67 -0.71
N ALA A 62 1.55 19.73 -1.76
CA ALA A 62 0.13 20.01 -1.63
C ALA A 62 -0.61 18.87 -0.91
N ILE A 63 -0.24 17.62 -1.18
CA ILE A 63 -0.79 16.45 -0.49
C ILE A 63 -0.43 16.51 1.01
N ARG A 64 0.83 16.85 1.35
CA ARG A 64 1.25 16.97 2.75
C ARG A 64 0.51 18.08 3.49
N ALA A 65 0.29 19.24 2.84
CA ALA A 65 -0.49 20.32 3.43
C ALA A 65 -1.93 19.86 3.77
N LEU A 66 -2.60 19.18 2.83
CA LEU A 66 -3.95 18.66 3.05
C LEU A 66 -4.01 17.56 4.12
N LEU A 67 -3.00 16.68 4.19
CA LEU A 67 -2.94 15.63 5.20
C LEU A 67 -2.56 16.15 6.60
N ALA A 68 -1.85 17.28 6.69
CA ALA A 68 -1.54 17.92 7.96
C ALA A 68 -2.81 18.50 8.61
N GLU A 69 -3.70 19.10 7.82
CA GLU A 69 -4.96 19.65 8.30
C GLU A 69 -6.03 18.56 8.48
N PHE A 70 -6.12 17.62 7.52
CA PHE A 70 -7.14 16.59 7.50
C PHE A 70 -6.54 15.18 7.25
N PRO A 71 -5.99 14.52 8.29
CA PRO A 71 -5.31 13.22 8.13
C PRO A 71 -6.21 12.10 7.59
N ARG A 72 -7.53 12.20 7.82
CA ARG A 72 -8.52 11.19 7.40
C ARG A 72 -9.06 11.42 5.98
N MET A 73 -8.79 12.57 5.36
CA MET A 73 -9.39 12.98 4.07
C MET A 73 -9.13 11.97 2.95
N PRO A 74 -10.17 11.41 2.30
CA PRO A 74 -9.99 10.36 1.29
C PRO A 74 -9.19 10.85 0.09
N ALA A 75 -8.38 9.95 -0.49
CA ALA A 75 -7.48 10.27 -1.60
C ALA A 75 -8.22 10.78 -2.86
N THR A 76 -9.51 10.44 -3.01
CA THR A 76 -10.37 10.97 -4.08
C THR A 76 -10.60 12.47 -3.93
N VAL A 77 -10.90 12.95 -2.72
CA VAL A 77 -11.10 14.37 -2.43
C VAL A 77 -9.79 15.14 -2.53
N ILE A 78 -8.66 14.52 -2.13
CA ILE A 78 -7.33 15.10 -2.33
C ILE A 78 -7.06 15.27 -3.83
N ALA A 79 -7.38 14.27 -4.66
CA ALA A 79 -7.22 14.33 -6.11
C ALA A 79 -7.99 15.51 -6.74
N GLU A 80 -9.24 15.71 -6.32
CA GLU A 80 -10.08 16.82 -6.79
C GLU A 80 -9.50 18.18 -6.39
N ARG A 81 -9.05 18.32 -5.14
CA ARG A 81 -8.49 19.58 -4.61
C ARG A 81 -7.18 19.99 -5.28
N ILE A 82 -6.35 19.02 -5.65
CA ILE A 82 -5.07 19.29 -6.34
C ILE A 82 -5.23 19.32 -7.88
N GLY A 83 -6.44 19.11 -8.42
CA GLY A 83 -6.67 19.05 -9.87
C GLY A 83 -5.99 17.86 -10.56
N TRP A 84 -5.89 16.72 -9.88
CA TRP A 84 -5.15 15.56 -10.38
C TRP A 84 -5.78 14.96 -11.64
N THR A 85 -5.07 15.04 -12.76
CA THR A 85 -5.57 14.56 -14.07
C THR A 85 -5.09 13.15 -14.44
N ARG A 86 -4.19 12.56 -13.65
CA ARG A 86 -3.53 11.27 -13.96
C ARG A 86 -4.21 10.12 -13.21
N SER A 87 -3.64 8.92 -13.35
CA SER A 87 -4.13 7.71 -12.70
C SER A 87 -4.26 7.88 -11.18
N LEU A 88 -5.48 7.68 -10.66
CA LEU A 88 -5.77 7.79 -9.23
C LEU A 88 -5.01 6.75 -8.39
N THR A 89 -4.66 5.59 -8.97
CA THR A 89 -3.91 4.54 -8.29
C THR A 89 -2.55 5.05 -7.77
N ILE A 90 -1.81 5.79 -8.60
CA ILE A 90 -0.48 6.31 -8.24
C ILE A 90 -0.61 7.30 -7.08
N LEU A 91 -1.63 8.17 -7.13
CA LEU A 91 -1.91 9.11 -6.05
C LEU A 91 -2.32 8.40 -4.76
N LYS A 92 -3.16 7.36 -4.85
CA LYS A 92 -3.58 6.55 -3.70
C LYS A 92 -2.40 5.85 -3.04
N ASP A 93 -1.50 5.27 -3.82
CA ASP A 93 -0.30 4.61 -3.31
C ASP A 93 0.57 5.62 -2.54
N ARG A 94 0.80 6.82 -3.11
CA ARG A 94 1.56 7.87 -2.42
C ARG A 94 0.88 8.37 -1.16
N VAL A 95 -0.44 8.62 -1.19
CA VAL A 95 -1.20 9.04 -0.01
C VAL A 95 -1.15 7.96 1.08
N ARG A 96 -1.15 6.67 0.71
CA ARG A 96 -1.00 5.56 1.65
C ARG A 96 0.37 5.54 2.31
N GLU A 97 1.43 5.88 1.58
CA GLU A 97 2.79 6.03 2.14
C GLU A 97 2.90 7.24 3.09
N LEU A 98 2.24 8.35 2.76
CA LEU A 98 2.32 9.59 3.53
C LEU A 98 1.44 9.58 4.78
N ARG A 99 0.26 8.97 4.74
CA ARG A 99 -0.73 8.99 5.85
C ARG A 99 -0.20 8.56 7.21
N PRO A 100 0.63 7.51 7.35
CA PRO A 100 1.20 7.12 8.63
C PRO A 100 2.07 8.19 9.29
N LEU A 101 2.59 9.16 8.53
CA LEU A 101 3.38 10.27 9.07
C LEU A 101 2.50 11.32 9.76
N PHE A 102 1.21 11.41 9.39
CA PHE A 102 0.28 12.44 9.86
C PHE A 102 -0.82 11.88 10.77
N THR A 103 -1.13 10.59 10.68
CA THR A 103 -2.15 9.94 11.51
C THR A 103 -1.48 9.33 12.74
N PRO A 104 -1.84 9.77 13.96
CA PRO A 104 -1.45 9.07 15.18
C PRO A 104 -1.86 7.59 15.08
N PRO A 105 -1.03 6.64 15.54
CA PRO A 105 -1.42 5.24 15.61
C PRO A 105 -2.77 5.10 16.31
N ASP A 106 -3.69 4.37 15.69
CA ASP A 106 -4.99 4.08 16.29
C ASP A 106 -4.77 3.46 17.68
N PRO A 107 -5.30 4.04 18.77
CA PRO A 107 -5.23 3.45 20.09
C PRO A 107 -6.24 2.31 20.14
N THR A 108 -5.97 1.23 19.41
CA THR A 108 -6.66 -0.03 19.62
C THR A 108 -6.22 -0.54 20.99
N ASP A 109 -7.07 -0.29 21.99
CA ASP A 109 -6.96 -0.87 23.31
C ASP A 109 -7.35 -2.35 23.22
N ARG A 110 -6.38 -3.25 23.34
CA ARG A 110 -6.66 -4.68 23.54
C ARG A 110 -7.02 -4.86 25.01
N VAL A 111 -8.28 -5.18 25.28
CA VAL A 111 -8.74 -5.54 26.63
C VAL A 111 -8.52 -7.04 26.81
N GLU A 112 -7.61 -7.41 27.71
CA GLU A 112 -7.39 -8.80 28.14
C GLU A 112 -8.15 -9.01 29.45
N TYR A 113 -8.89 -10.12 29.54
CA TYR A 113 -9.61 -10.51 30.75
C TYR A 113 -9.02 -11.81 31.28
N SER A 114 -8.75 -11.85 32.58
CA SER A 114 -8.45 -13.11 33.27
C SER A 114 -9.70 -13.99 33.29
N PRO A 115 -9.54 -15.33 33.30
CA PRO A 115 -10.68 -16.23 33.45
C PRO A 115 -11.54 -15.86 34.67
N GLY A 116 -12.82 -15.52 34.45
CA GLY A 116 -13.77 -15.12 35.50
C GLY A 116 -13.96 -13.62 35.71
N GLU A 117 -13.17 -12.74 35.08
CA GLU A 117 -13.34 -11.27 35.20
C GLU A 117 -14.57 -10.73 34.45
N VAL A 118 -15.11 -11.52 33.52
CA VAL A 118 -16.32 -11.21 32.76
C VAL A 118 -17.35 -12.32 32.94
N ALA A 119 -18.51 -11.94 33.45
CA ALA A 119 -19.66 -12.83 33.54
C ALA A 119 -20.44 -12.81 32.22
N GLN A 120 -20.76 -14.00 31.71
CA GLN A 120 -21.66 -14.14 30.58
C GLN A 120 -23.10 -13.93 31.04
N CYS A 121 -23.64 -12.74 30.81
CA CYS A 121 -25.06 -12.47 30.96
C CYS A 121 -25.81 -12.99 29.72
N GLY A 122 -26.01 -14.31 29.63
CA GLY A 122 -26.84 -14.91 28.60
C GLY A 122 -28.31 -14.59 28.83
N THR A 123 -29.00 -14.09 27.80
CA THR A 123 -30.47 -14.04 27.79
C THR A 123 -31.02 -15.46 27.89
N ARG A 124 -31.90 -15.70 28.86
CA ARG A 124 -32.65 -16.96 28.95
C ARG A 124 -33.43 -17.19 27.64
N PRO A 125 -33.41 -18.40 27.07
CA PRO A 125 -34.28 -18.72 25.93
C PRO A 125 -35.73 -18.43 26.29
N PRO A 126 -36.55 -17.88 25.37
CA PRO A 126 -37.97 -17.66 25.64
C PRO A 126 -38.67 -19.00 25.94
N PRO A 127 -39.73 -18.99 26.77
CA PRO A 127 -40.50 -20.20 27.04
C PRO A 127 -41.08 -20.74 25.72
N ARG A 128 -41.15 -22.07 25.61
CA ARG A 128 -41.65 -22.72 24.40
C ARG A 128 -43.11 -22.32 24.15
N PRO A 129 -43.50 -21.96 22.90
CA PRO A 129 -44.90 -21.74 22.58
C PRO A 129 -45.71 -23.04 22.76
N PRO A 130 -47.01 -22.95 23.11
CA PRO A 130 -47.88 -24.13 23.20
C PRO A 130 -47.93 -24.84 21.84
N ALA A 131 -48.00 -26.16 21.86
CA ALA A 131 -48.07 -26.97 20.65
C ALA A 131 -49.37 -26.65 19.89
N ASP A 132 -49.25 -26.28 18.62
CA ASP A 132 -50.36 -26.12 17.72
C ASP A 132 -50.80 -27.50 17.18
N PRO A 133 -52.12 -27.74 16.97
CA PRO A 133 -52.63 -29.07 16.61
C PRO A 133 -52.16 -29.58 15.24
N TRP A 134 -51.54 -28.73 14.42
CA TRP A 134 -51.06 -29.06 13.08
C TRP A 134 -49.63 -29.59 13.03
N THR A 135 -48.86 -29.54 14.13
CA THR A 135 -47.48 -30.08 14.19
C THR A 135 -47.40 -31.51 14.73
N ALA A 136 -48.52 -32.16 15.06
CA ALA A 136 -48.58 -33.51 15.63
C ALA A 136 -48.12 -34.64 14.67
N SER A 137 -48.05 -34.38 13.37
CA SER A 137 -47.79 -35.38 12.33
C SER A 137 -46.37 -35.38 11.75
N GLN A 138 -45.46 -34.51 12.24
CA GLN A 138 -44.06 -34.56 11.80
C GLN A 138 -43.25 -35.53 12.68
N PRO A 139 -42.50 -36.49 12.10
CA PRO A 139 -41.56 -37.28 12.87
C PRO A 139 -40.48 -36.35 13.42
N ARG A 140 -40.36 -36.32 14.75
CA ARG A 140 -39.34 -35.55 15.46
C ARG A 140 -37.95 -36.02 15.00
N PRO A 141 -37.05 -35.15 14.51
CA PRO A 141 -35.66 -35.53 14.42
C PRO A 141 -35.15 -35.83 15.83
N ALA A 142 -34.59 -37.02 16.02
CA ALA A 142 -33.91 -37.39 17.26
C ALA A 142 -32.89 -36.30 17.59
N THR A 143 -32.97 -35.78 18.81
CA THR A 143 -32.05 -34.84 19.47
C THR A 143 -30.75 -34.58 18.71
N ALA A 144 -30.75 -33.59 17.82
CA ALA A 144 -29.51 -32.91 17.49
C ALA A 144 -29.19 -32.04 18.70
N SER A 145 -28.21 -32.47 19.49
CA SER A 145 -27.60 -31.67 20.55
C SER A 145 -27.26 -30.30 19.98
N TYR A 146 -28.05 -29.29 20.35
CA TYR A 146 -27.73 -27.90 20.06
C TYR A 146 -26.64 -27.51 21.05
N GLU A 147 -25.37 -27.63 20.65
CA GLU A 147 -24.28 -27.00 21.39
C GLU A 147 -24.50 -25.48 21.35
N PRO A 148 -24.64 -24.80 22.50
CA PRO A 148 -24.88 -23.36 22.50
C PRO A 148 -23.58 -22.65 22.10
N SER A 149 -23.55 -22.14 20.87
CA SER A 149 -22.51 -21.24 20.41
C SER A 149 -22.65 -19.89 21.14
N SER A 150 -21.69 -19.62 22.02
CA SER A 150 -21.05 -18.31 22.23
C SER A 150 -21.92 -17.11 22.64
N SER A 151 -21.99 -16.95 23.97
CA SER A 151 -21.86 -15.70 24.75
C SER A 151 -21.76 -14.37 24.00
N THR A 152 -22.73 -13.48 24.21
CA THR A 152 -22.50 -12.02 24.14
C THR A 152 -22.15 -11.53 25.54
N THR A 153 -20.94 -10.99 25.72
CA THR A 153 -20.44 -10.50 27.02
C THR A 153 -20.69 -9.00 27.16
N CYS A 154 -21.31 -8.59 28.27
CA CYS A 154 -21.47 -7.20 28.69
C CYS A 154 -20.22 -6.80 29.51
N GLY A 155 -19.46 -5.78 29.07
CA GLY A 155 -18.17 -5.40 29.68
C GLY A 155 -18.28 -4.43 30.88
N PRO A 156 -17.36 -4.46 31.86
CA PRO A 156 -17.40 -3.58 33.04
C PRO A 156 -16.57 -2.29 32.90
N ARG A 157 -16.83 -1.34 33.82
CA ARG A 157 -16.20 -0.02 33.98
C ARG A 157 -14.75 -0.13 34.52
N ARG A 158 -13.87 0.75 34.00
CA ARG A 158 -12.44 1.02 34.35
C ARG A 158 -12.15 1.11 35.87
N PRO A 159 -10.96 0.71 36.36
CA PRO A 159 -9.74 1.54 36.25
C PRO A 159 -8.37 0.83 36.15
N GLY A 160 -7.38 1.54 35.61
CA GLY A 160 -5.93 1.32 35.80
C GLY A 160 -5.22 0.44 34.76
N ILE A 161 -4.57 1.03 33.76
CA ILE A 161 -3.83 0.30 32.72
C ILE A 161 -2.34 0.60 32.81
N THR A 162 -1.51 -0.45 32.92
CA THR A 162 -0.06 -0.41 32.65
C THR A 162 0.22 -1.14 31.35
N ILE A 163 0.97 -0.51 30.45
CA ILE A 163 1.04 -0.85 29.01
C ILE A 163 2.18 -1.86 28.72
N ARG A 164 1.89 -2.93 27.99
CA ARG A 164 2.89 -3.68 27.19
C ARG A 164 2.39 -3.90 25.76
N ARG A 165 3.21 -3.52 24.76
CA ARG A 165 2.90 -3.51 23.32
C ARG A 165 3.06 -4.91 22.68
N PRO A 166 2.19 -5.31 21.73
CA PRO A 166 2.50 -6.38 20.78
C PRO A 166 2.79 -5.90 19.35
N ARG A 167 3.50 -6.78 18.63
CA ARG A 167 4.22 -6.59 17.35
C ARG A 167 3.33 -6.64 16.10
N PRO A 168 3.78 -6.10 14.94
CA PRO A 168 2.96 -5.95 13.75
C PRO A 168 2.80 -7.27 12.97
N VAL A 169 1.62 -7.49 12.38
CA VAL A 169 1.36 -8.62 11.48
C VAL A 169 1.13 -8.13 10.07
N THR A 170 1.92 -8.71 9.16
CA THR A 170 2.03 -8.36 7.75
C THR A 170 0.92 -9.01 6.93
N GLY A 171 0.25 -8.20 6.11
CA GLY A 171 -0.13 -8.57 4.74
C GLY A 171 -1.55 -9.07 4.53
N LEU A 172 -2.32 -8.37 3.68
CA LEU A 172 -3.19 -9.04 2.71
C LEU A 172 -3.51 -8.13 1.51
N ARG A 173 -3.68 -8.80 0.36
CA ARG A 173 -3.54 -8.35 -1.02
C ARG A 173 -4.69 -7.46 -1.53
N VAL A 174 -4.33 -6.60 -2.49
CA VAL A 174 -5.18 -5.63 -3.20
C VAL A 174 -5.90 -6.29 -4.38
N GLY A 175 -7.22 -6.15 -4.45
CA GLY A 175 -8.06 -6.44 -5.61
C GLY A 175 -8.34 -5.20 -6.47
N ARG A 176 -8.31 -5.37 -7.80
CA ARG A 176 -8.29 -4.37 -8.88
C ARG A 176 -9.62 -3.60 -9.06
N PRO A 177 -9.63 -2.27 -9.32
CA PRO A 177 -10.87 -1.54 -9.61
C PRO A 177 -11.17 -1.41 -11.12
N PRO A 178 -12.46 -1.27 -11.52
CA PRO A 178 -12.90 -1.07 -12.91
C PRO A 178 -12.81 0.41 -13.39
N PRO A 179 -12.98 0.68 -14.70
CA PRO A 179 -12.48 1.90 -15.35
C PRO A 179 -13.39 3.14 -15.25
N SER A 180 -12.67 4.27 -15.24
CA SER A 180 -13.03 5.69 -15.25
C SER A 180 -14.26 6.12 -16.05
N VAL A 181 -15.10 6.96 -15.43
CA VAL A 181 -15.96 7.92 -16.12
C VAL A 181 -15.43 9.32 -15.81
N ALA A 182 -15.13 10.07 -16.87
CA ALA A 182 -14.53 11.39 -16.84
C ALA A 182 -15.48 12.43 -16.22
N VAL A 183 -14.97 13.27 -15.32
CA VAL A 183 -15.67 14.48 -14.89
C VAL A 183 -14.73 15.68 -14.93
N LYS A 184 -15.22 16.72 -15.61
CA LYS A 184 -14.61 18.02 -15.87
C LYS A 184 -14.28 18.76 -14.58
N ILE A 185 -13.03 19.24 -14.48
CA ILE A 185 -12.53 20.11 -13.42
C ILE A 185 -13.09 21.52 -13.64
N TRP A 186 -13.73 22.09 -12.61
CA TRP A 186 -13.99 23.54 -12.52
C TRP A 186 -12.94 24.16 -11.60
N THR A 187 -12.15 25.06 -12.17
CA THR A 187 -11.19 25.93 -11.49
C THR A 187 -11.90 26.84 -10.49
N ILE A 188 -11.46 26.87 -9.23
CA ILE A 188 -11.82 27.92 -8.27
C ILE A 188 -10.59 28.83 -8.09
N PRO A 189 -10.72 30.15 -8.25
CA PRO A 189 -9.61 31.08 -8.12
C PRO A 189 -9.33 31.39 -6.64
N VAL A 190 -8.04 31.42 -6.31
CA VAL A 190 -7.49 31.89 -5.03
C VAL A 190 -7.64 33.41 -4.99
N VAL A 191 -8.30 33.93 -3.95
CA VAL A 191 -8.33 35.37 -3.64
C VAL A 191 -7.38 35.60 -2.46
N PHE A 192 -6.54 36.62 -2.65
CA PHE A 192 -5.52 37.17 -1.75
C PHE A 192 -6.06 37.57 -0.37
#